data_AF-A0A534V7R1-F1
#
_entry.id   AF-A0A534V7R1-F1
#
_cell.length_a   1.000
_cell.length_b   1.000
_cell.length_c   1.000
_cell.angle_alpha   90.00
_cell.angle_beta   90.00
_cell.angle_gamma   90.00
#
_symmetry.space_group_name_H-M   'P 1'
#
loop_
_entity.id
_entity.type
_entity.pdbx_description
1 polymer ?
#
loop_
_entity_poly.entity_id
_entity_poly.type
_entity_poly.pdbx_seq_one_letter_code
_entity_poly.pdbx_strand_id
1 'polypeptide(L)'
;MRSLLNCKGQSIVEITLMTPIILVALYVPFDFGMAIIAGHLTQNAVRDGARVASATNPMSNAQAGNVAQSVYNILPPSLVSKSVNVTHYATGGTECAQNVEVTAQGGYNFFFYRLMALLGVSTPSQRTITRTTKMWYNFQPDQNGGETGSSTTFCTTLTYSGSYPP
;
A
#
# COMPACT_ATOMS: atom_id res chain seq x y z
N MET A 1 -29.85 -55.09 29.59
CA MET A 1 -28.77 -54.43 28.82
C MET A 1 -29.38 -53.32 27.99
N ARG A 2 -29.15 -52.07 28.39
CA ARG A 2 -29.70 -50.88 27.72
C ARG A 2 -28.94 -50.64 26.41
N SER A 3 -29.70 -50.38 25.35
CA SER A 3 -29.25 -50.12 24.00
C SER A 3 -28.03 -49.19 23.92
N LEU A 4 -26.88 -49.73 23.52
CA LEU A 4 -25.66 -49.00 23.15
C LEU A 4 -25.62 -48.71 21.64
N LEU A 5 -26.77 -48.42 21.04
CA LEU A 5 -26.93 -48.20 19.60
C LEU A 5 -27.47 -46.79 19.36
N ASN A 6 -26.59 -45.80 19.16
CA ASN A 6 -26.73 -44.69 18.18
C ASN A 6 -25.82 -43.45 18.35
N CYS A 7 -24.69 -43.50 19.06
CA CYS A 7 -23.81 -42.32 19.19
C CYS A 7 -23.00 -41.96 17.92
N LYS A 8 -23.00 -42.81 16.87
CA LYS A 8 -22.24 -42.56 15.62
C LYS A 8 -22.75 -41.37 14.80
N GLY A 9 -24.03 -41.01 14.93
CA GLY A 9 -24.61 -39.84 14.25
C GLY A 9 -24.48 -38.52 15.02
N GLN A 10 -24.26 -38.57 16.33
CA GLN A 10 -24.16 -37.37 17.16
C GLN A 10 -22.80 -36.67 16.97
N SER A 11 -21.72 -37.44 16.91
CA SER A 11 -20.37 -36.89 16.72
C SER A 11 -20.20 -36.20 15.35
N ILE A 12 -20.85 -36.72 14.30
CA ILE A 12 -20.81 -36.07 12.98
C ILE A 12 -21.61 -34.76 12.97
N VAL A 13 -22.70 -34.65 13.74
CA VAL A 13 -23.47 -33.40 13.90
C VAL A 13 -22.68 -32.37 14.70
N GLU A 14 -22.01 -32.80 15.77
CA GLU A 14 -21.19 -31.92 16.59
C GLU A 14 -19.99 -31.35 15.81
N ILE A 15 -19.26 -32.20 15.06
CA ILE A 15 -18.13 -31.73 14.25
C ILE A 15 -18.60 -30.85 13.10
N THR A 16 -19.74 -31.14 12.46
CA THR A 16 -20.26 -30.28 11.38
C THR A 16 -20.73 -28.92 11.88
N LEU A 17 -21.19 -28.81 13.13
CA LEU A 17 -21.56 -27.52 13.74
C LEU A 17 -20.34 -26.72 14.24
N MET A 18 -19.33 -27.40 14.79
CA MET A 18 -18.09 -26.76 15.27
C MET A 18 -17.15 -26.33 14.13
N THR A 19 -17.06 -27.14 13.06
CA THR A 19 -16.18 -26.88 11.91
C THR A 19 -16.33 -25.46 11.33
N PRO A 20 -17.54 -24.95 11.00
CA PRO A 20 -17.67 -23.60 10.44
C PRO A 20 -17.21 -22.51 11.43
N ILE A 21 -17.44 -22.70 12.74
CA ILE A 21 -17.01 -21.74 13.77
C ILE A 21 -15.48 -21.68 13.83
N ILE A 22 -14.82 -22.84 13.82
CA ILE A 22 -13.35 -22.95 13.82
C ILE A 22 -12.77 -22.36 12.53
N LEU A 23 -13.37 -22.65 11.38
CA LEU A 23 -12.94 -22.10 10.10
C LEU A 23 -13.04 -20.57 10.08
N VAL A 24 -14.14 -19.99 10.56
CA VAL A 24 -14.28 -18.53 10.68
C VAL A 24 -13.22 -17.96 11.62
N ALA A 25 -12.99 -18.58 12.77
CA ALA A 25 -11.99 -18.14 13.74
C ALA A 25 -10.56 -18.16 13.17
N LEU A 26 -10.22 -19.12 12.30
CA LEU A 26 -8.93 -19.20 11.62
C LEU A 26 -8.81 -18.23 10.43
N TYR A 27 -9.90 -18.01 9.70
CA TYR A 27 -9.86 -17.20 8.48
C TYR A 27 -9.69 -15.71 8.78
N VAL A 28 -10.26 -15.23 9.89
CA VAL A 28 -10.15 -13.81 10.30
C VAL A 28 -8.68 -13.38 10.47
N PRO A 29 -7.86 -14.00 11.33
CA PRO A 29 -6.46 -13.59 11.49
C PRO A 29 -5.63 -13.82 10.22
N PHE A 30 -5.96 -14.85 9.42
CA PHE A 30 -5.31 -15.08 8.13
C PHE A 30 -5.52 -13.92 7.15
N ASP A 31 -6.76 -13.46 7.00
CA ASP A 31 -7.11 -12.36 6.09
C ASP A 31 -6.46 -11.02 6.53
N PHE A 32 -6.44 -10.74 7.83
CA PHE A 32 -5.69 -9.60 8.37
C PHE A 32 -4.18 -9.72 8.15
N GLY A 33 -3.61 -10.92 8.31
CA GLY A 33 -2.20 -11.18 8.05
C GLY A 33 -1.82 -10.88 6.60
N MET A 34 -2.65 -11.32 5.65
CA MET A 34 -2.45 -11.04 4.22
C MET A 34 -2.54 -9.54 3.91
N ALA A 35 -3.44 -8.81 4.55
CA ALA A 35 -3.52 -7.35 4.41
C ALA A 35 -2.25 -6.64 4.92
N ILE A 36 -1.70 -7.09 6.05
CA ILE A 36 -0.45 -6.55 6.62
C ILE A 36 0.73 -6.83 5.67
N ILE A 37 0.85 -8.05 5.15
CA ILE A 37 1.89 -8.41 4.17
C ILE A 37 1.77 -7.54 2.92
N ALA A 38 0.56 -7.35 2.38
CA ALA A 38 0.33 -6.46 1.24
C ALA A 38 0.80 -5.04 1.57
N GLY A 39 0.51 -4.53 2.76
CA GLY A 39 0.98 -3.22 3.21
C GLY A 39 2.50 -3.08 3.30
N HIS A 40 3.22 -4.14 3.72
CA HIS A 40 4.69 -4.13 3.75
C HIS A 40 5.31 -4.23 2.36
N LEU A 41 4.75 -5.05 1.47
CA LEU A 41 5.18 -5.14 0.09
C LEU A 41 4.99 -3.79 -0.63
N THR A 42 3.84 -3.14 -0.44
CA THR A 42 3.59 -1.78 -0.96
C THR A 42 4.59 -0.77 -0.40
N GLN A 43 4.93 -0.84 0.90
CA GLN A 43 5.95 0.04 1.50
C GLN A 43 7.33 -0.15 0.85
N ASN A 44 7.73 -1.40 0.60
CA ASN A 44 8.99 -1.70 -0.07
C ASN A 44 8.98 -1.19 -1.52
N ALA A 45 7.85 -1.35 -2.23
CA ALA A 45 7.68 -0.87 -3.59
C ALA A 45 7.81 0.65 -3.70
N VAL A 46 7.16 1.42 -2.81
CA VAL A 46 7.30 2.89 -2.81
C VAL A 46 8.70 3.35 -2.43
N ARG A 47 9.39 2.61 -1.55
CA ARG A 47 10.78 2.91 -1.19
C ARG A 47 11.72 2.70 -2.37
N ASP A 48 11.54 1.61 -3.11
CA ASP A 48 12.34 1.34 -4.31
C ASP A 48 12.03 2.35 -5.42
N GLY A 49 10.75 2.68 -5.60
CA GLY A 49 10.29 3.75 -6.50
C GLY A 49 10.91 5.11 -6.17
N ALA A 50 10.92 5.49 -4.89
CA ALA A 50 11.52 6.74 -4.43
C ALA A 50 13.04 6.75 -4.68
N ARG A 51 13.72 5.61 -4.52
CA ARG A 51 15.15 5.48 -4.84
C ARG A 51 15.40 5.72 -6.32
N VAL A 52 14.65 5.04 -7.20
CA VAL A 52 14.76 5.22 -8.65
C VAL A 52 14.45 6.66 -9.05
N ALA A 53 13.39 7.24 -8.49
CA ALA A 53 12.98 8.60 -8.79
C ALA A 53 14.04 9.63 -8.34
N SER A 54 14.62 9.47 -7.15
CA SER A 54 15.70 10.34 -6.65
C SER A 54 16.95 10.33 -7.52
N ALA A 55 17.19 9.22 -8.22
CA ALA A 55 18.32 8.99 -9.09
C ALA A 55 18.00 9.24 -10.59
N THR A 56 16.84 9.80 -10.93
CA THR A 56 16.45 10.08 -12.32
C THR A 56 16.75 11.52 -12.70
N ASN A 57 17.59 11.75 -13.72
CA ASN A 57 17.94 13.09 -14.23
C ASN A 57 17.89 13.13 -15.77
N PRO A 58 17.20 14.11 -16.39
CA PRO A 58 16.30 15.09 -15.77
C PRO A 58 14.99 14.43 -15.31
N MET A 59 14.49 14.89 -14.16
CA MET A 59 13.12 14.59 -13.76
C MET A 59 12.15 15.43 -14.63
N SER A 60 11.19 14.78 -15.28
CA SER A 60 10.05 15.43 -15.95
C SER A 60 8.78 14.62 -15.72
N ASN A 61 7.62 15.13 -16.15
CA ASN A 61 6.33 14.43 -16.01
C ASN A 61 6.35 13.04 -16.66
N ALA A 62 7.05 12.87 -17.79
CA ALA A 62 7.17 11.57 -18.46
C ALA A 62 7.97 10.56 -17.62
N GLN A 63 9.11 10.99 -17.06
CA GLN A 63 9.94 10.15 -16.17
C GLN A 63 9.18 9.81 -14.89
N ALA A 64 8.47 10.77 -14.29
CA ALA A 64 7.62 10.51 -13.12
C ALA A 64 6.53 9.47 -13.43
N GLY A 65 5.92 9.53 -14.62
CA GLY A 65 4.96 8.52 -15.11
C GLY A 65 5.59 7.15 -15.30
N ASN A 66 6.79 7.06 -15.88
CA ASN A 66 7.52 5.80 -16.05
C ASN A 66 7.87 5.15 -14.70
N VAL A 67 8.28 5.95 -13.71
CA VAL A 67 8.52 5.47 -12.34
C VAL A 67 7.20 5.01 -11.70
N ALA A 68 6.12 5.77 -11.85
CA ALA A 68 4.81 5.39 -11.33
C ALA A 68 4.33 4.05 -11.91
N GLN A 69 4.53 3.83 -13.21
CA GLN A 69 4.23 2.57 -13.89
C GLN A 69 5.11 1.42 -13.39
N SER A 70 6.41 1.64 -13.21
CA SER A 70 7.34 0.63 -12.67
C SER A 70 6.92 0.19 -11.26
N VAL A 71 6.60 1.15 -10.38
CA VAL A 71 6.12 0.87 -9.02
C VAL A 71 4.78 0.15 -9.06
N TYR A 72 3.86 0.54 -9.95
CA TYR A 72 2.57 -0.12 -10.11
C TYR A 72 2.70 -1.62 -10.45
N ASN A 73 3.66 -1.96 -11.32
CA ASN A 73 3.89 -3.33 -11.78
C ASN A 73 4.41 -4.25 -10.66
N ILE A 74 5.07 -3.70 -9.65
CA ILE A 74 5.58 -4.46 -8.49
C ILE A 74 4.62 -4.46 -7.30
N LEU A 75 3.49 -3.73 -7.37
CA LEU A 75 2.50 -3.74 -6.30
C LEU A 75 1.83 -5.12 -6.16
N PRO A 76 1.50 -5.54 -4.93
CA PRO A 76 0.84 -6.82 -4.68
C PRO A 76 -0.42 -7.01 -5.54
N PRO A 77 -0.63 -8.20 -6.13
CA PRO A 77 -1.84 -8.49 -6.90
C PRO A 77 -3.10 -8.57 -6.03
N SER A 78 -2.94 -8.71 -4.70
CA SER A 78 -4.03 -8.69 -3.74
C SER A 78 -4.70 -7.32 -3.60
N LEU A 79 -4.05 -6.24 -4.07
CA LEU A 79 -4.63 -4.90 -4.11
C LEU A 79 -5.43 -4.69 -5.39
N VAL A 80 -6.66 -4.22 -5.23
CA VAL A 80 -7.54 -3.75 -6.31
C VAL A 80 -7.50 -2.23 -6.40
N SER A 81 -7.96 -1.65 -7.52
CA SER A 81 -8.01 -0.19 -7.72
C SER A 81 -6.70 0.51 -7.35
N LYS A 82 -5.58 -0.11 -7.76
CA LYS A 82 -4.24 0.36 -7.48
C LYS A 82 -4.01 1.72 -8.14
N SER A 83 -3.35 2.63 -7.47
CA SER A 83 -2.77 3.80 -8.11
C SER A 83 -1.47 4.21 -7.44
N VAL A 84 -0.60 4.82 -8.22
CA VAL A 84 0.70 5.33 -7.82
C VAL A 84 0.80 6.76 -8.30
N ASN A 85 1.31 7.62 -7.44
CA ASN A 85 1.63 9.01 -7.75
C ASN A 85 3.08 9.28 -7.38
N VAL A 86 3.83 9.86 -8.29
CA VAL A 86 5.22 10.30 -8.11
C VAL A 86 5.23 11.80 -8.29
N THR A 87 5.77 12.51 -7.31
CA THR A 87 5.82 13.97 -7.29
C THR A 87 7.24 14.43 -6.95
N HIS A 88 7.74 15.38 -7.73
CA HIS A 88 9.03 16.02 -7.49
C HIS A 88 8.80 17.47 -7.08
N TYR A 89 9.39 17.86 -5.97
CA TYR A 89 9.35 19.23 -5.46
C TYR A 89 10.74 19.84 -5.64
N ALA A 90 10.86 20.75 -6.60
CA ALA A 90 12.11 21.42 -6.92
C ALA A 90 12.12 22.90 -6.49
N THR A 91 10.99 23.42 -5.99
CA THR A 91 10.79 24.85 -5.72
C THR A 91 10.03 25.04 -4.41
N GLY A 92 10.26 26.15 -3.71
CA GLY A 92 9.54 26.51 -2.50
C GLY A 92 10.46 27.17 -1.47
N GLY A 93 10.44 28.49 -1.40
CA GLY A 93 11.36 29.27 -0.56
C GLY A 93 12.73 29.51 -1.20
N THR A 94 13.49 30.47 -0.66
CA THR A 94 14.71 31.02 -1.29
C THR A 94 15.92 30.09 -1.27
N GLU A 95 15.89 28.99 -0.51
CA GLU A 95 16.89 27.92 -0.48
C GLU A 95 16.17 26.68 0.08
N CYS A 96 15.79 25.68 -0.72
CA CYS A 96 15.08 24.48 -0.25
C CYS A 96 15.70 23.18 -0.77
N ALA A 97 15.64 22.13 0.04
CA ALA A 97 16.12 20.81 -0.34
C ALA A 97 15.10 20.12 -1.27
N GLN A 98 15.51 19.83 -2.51
CA GLN A 98 14.64 19.17 -3.48
C GLN A 98 14.36 17.74 -3.06
N ASN A 99 13.11 17.29 -3.17
CA ASN A 99 12.75 15.94 -2.78
C ASN A 99 11.75 15.32 -3.77
N VAL A 100 11.72 13.99 -3.75
CA VAL A 100 10.78 13.19 -4.50
C VAL A 100 9.92 12.42 -3.52
N GLU A 101 8.62 12.46 -3.75
CA GLU A 101 7.62 11.73 -3.00
C GLU A 101 6.93 10.72 -3.91
N VAL A 102 6.93 9.46 -3.49
CA VAL A 102 6.22 8.37 -4.15
C VAL A 102 5.14 7.87 -3.21
N THR A 103 3.91 7.91 -3.69
CA THR A 103 2.72 7.43 -2.97
C THR A 103 2.07 6.32 -3.77
N ALA A 104 1.86 5.16 -3.16
CA ALA A 104 1.07 4.08 -3.74
C ALA A 104 -0.14 3.78 -2.86
N GLN A 105 -1.26 3.52 -3.51
CA GLN A 105 -2.51 3.16 -2.86
C GLN A 105 -3.20 2.00 -3.58
N GLY A 106 -4.00 1.26 -2.85
CA GLY A 106 -4.87 0.22 -3.41
C GLY A 106 -5.90 -0.23 -2.39
N GLY A 107 -7.05 -0.68 -2.87
CA GLY A 107 -8.08 -1.32 -2.04
C GLY A 107 -7.68 -2.75 -1.71
N TYR A 108 -7.79 -3.13 -0.44
CA TYR A 108 -7.73 -4.52 0.00
C TYR A 108 -9.15 -5.01 0.32
N ASN A 109 -9.51 -6.16 -0.25
CA ASN A 109 -10.81 -6.78 -0.06
C ASN A 109 -10.77 -7.76 1.10
N PHE A 110 -11.28 -7.35 2.26
CA PHE A 110 -11.42 -8.26 3.39
C PHE A 110 -12.54 -9.27 3.12
N PHE A 111 -12.22 -10.55 3.15
CA PHE A 111 -13.20 -11.62 3.13
C PHE A 111 -14.16 -11.51 4.31
N PHE A 112 -13.66 -11.12 5.49
CA PHE A 112 -14.48 -10.91 6.67
C PHE A 112 -15.61 -9.89 6.43
N TYR A 113 -15.36 -8.83 5.66
CA TYR A 113 -16.40 -7.85 5.31
C TYR A 113 -17.44 -8.44 4.37
N ARG A 114 -17.04 -9.35 3.46
CA ARG A 114 -18.01 -10.07 2.62
C ARG A 114 -18.88 -11.01 3.45
N LEU A 115 -18.33 -11.67 4.47
CA LEU A 115 -19.09 -12.51 5.39
C LEU A 115 -20.07 -11.67 6.23
N MET A 116 -19.63 -10.52 6.73
CA MET A 116 -20.49 -9.59 7.47
C MET A 116 -21.61 -9.02 6.59
N ALA A 117 -21.30 -8.68 5.34
CA ALA A 117 -22.30 -8.25 4.35
C ALA A 117 -23.34 -9.35 4.06
N LEU A 118 -22.91 -10.62 3.99
CA LEU A 118 -23.82 -11.77 3.84
C LEU A 118 -24.76 -11.92 5.05
N LEU A 119 -24.28 -11.59 6.26
CA LEU A 119 -25.08 -11.60 7.49
C LEU A 119 -25.95 -10.34 7.65
N GLY A 120 -26.03 -9.47 6.64
CA GLY A 120 -26.88 -8.28 6.63
C GLY A 120 -26.25 -7.05 7.31
N VAL A 121 -24.96 -7.11 7.66
CA VAL A 121 -24.24 -5.96 8.23
C VAL A 121 -23.73 -5.07 7.11
N SER A 122 -24.01 -3.76 7.19
CA SER A 122 -23.45 -2.79 6.24
C SER A 122 -21.96 -2.57 6.47
N THR A 123 -21.12 -3.26 5.69
CA THR A 123 -19.67 -3.08 5.72
C THR A 123 -19.15 -2.50 4.41
N PRO A 124 -18.10 -1.65 4.44
CA PRO A 124 -17.41 -1.22 3.22
C PRO A 124 -16.90 -2.42 2.42
N SER A 125 -16.99 -2.37 1.09
CA SER A 125 -16.54 -3.48 0.23
C SER A 125 -15.02 -3.67 0.21
N GLN A 126 -14.25 -2.62 0.56
CA GLN A 126 -12.79 -2.60 0.56
C GLN A 126 -12.25 -1.56 1.55
N ARG A 127 -10.98 -1.70 1.94
CA ARG A 127 -10.24 -0.67 2.68
C ARG A 127 -9.00 -0.26 1.91
N THR A 128 -8.78 1.03 1.79
CA THR A 128 -7.61 1.57 1.09
C THR A 128 -6.37 1.44 1.96
N ILE A 129 -5.34 0.80 1.42
CA ILE A 129 -3.98 0.79 1.97
C ILE A 129 -3.18 1.84 1.19
N THR A 130 -2.69 2.86 1.88
CA THR A 130 -1.85 3.92 1.29
C THR A 130 -0.48 3.91 1.96
N ARG A 131 0.58 4.00 1.16
CA ARG A 131 1.97 4.10 1.61
C ARG A 131 2.67 5.19 0.82
N THR A 132 3.51 5.95 1.53
CA THR A 132 4.24 7.07 0.96
C THR A 132 5.68 6.98 1.41
N THR A 133 6.61 7.34 0.53
CA THR A 133 8.03 7.51 0.85
C THR A 133 8.55 8.78 0.21
N LYS A 134 9.34 9.53 0.98
CA LYS A 134 10.05 10.71 0.52
C LYS A 134 11.55 10.44 0.52
N MET A 135 12.24 10.90 -0.51
CA MET A 135 13.70 10.84 -0.62
C MET A 135 14.24 12.16 -1.15
N TRP A 136 15.47 12.48 -0.76
CA TRP A 136 16.20 13.62 -1.28
C TRP A 136 16.55 13.41 -2.76
N TYR A 137 16.51 14.46 -3.57
CA TYR A 137 16.85 14.38 -4.99
C TYR A 137 18.36 14.50 -5.20
N ASN A 138 18.98 13.51 -5.84
CA ASN A 138 20.45 13.40 -5.91
C ASN A 138 21.10 14.43 -6.83
N PHE A 139 20.34 15.02 -7.76
CA PHE A 139 20.85 15.95 -8.76
C PHE A 139 20.39 17.39 -8.52
N GLN A 140 20.08 17.73 -7.27
CA GLN A 140 19.81 19.13 -6.94
C GLN A 140 21.06 19.98 -7.23
N PRO A 141 20.90 21.18 -7.79
CA PRO A 141 22.04 22.05 -8.05
C PRO A 141 22.65 22.53 -6.73
N ASP A 142 23.96 22.72 -6.70
CA ASP A 142 24.68 23.42 -5.61
C ASP A 142 24.37 24.93 -5.67
N GLN A 143 23.10 25.30 -5.57
CA GLN A 143 22.64 26.69 -5.52
C GLN A 143 22.20 27.02 -4.11
N ASN A 144 23.18 27.13 -3.20
CA ASN A 144 23.01 27.96 -2.02
C ASN A 144 24.14 29.00 -2.05
N GLY A 145 23.75 30.25 -2.30
CA GLY A 145 24.60 31.42 -2.05
C GLY A 145 24.76 31.70 -0.55
N GLY A 146 24.08 30.95 0.32
CA GLY A 146 24.42 30.77 1.71
C GLY A 146 25.33 29.57 1.92
N GLU A 147 26.27 29.75 2.84
CA GLU A 147 27.21 28.75 3.35
C GLU A 147 26.70 27.30 3.30
N THR A 148 27.55 26.45 2.75
CA THR A 148 27.60 24.99 2.81
C THR A 148 26.58 24.36 3.80
N GLY A 149 25.40 23.94 3.31
CA GLY A 149 24.56 22.95 3.98
C GLY A 149 23.42 23.43 4.91
N SER A 150 22.96 24.68 4.85
CA SER A 150 22.03 25.19 5.88
C SER A 150 20.51 25.00 5.65
N SER A 151 20.02 24.68 4.45
CA SER A 151 18.56 24.52 4.31
C SER A 151 18.09 23.10 4.66
N THR A 152 17.63 22.93 5.90
CA THR A 152 16.93 21.72 6.37
C THR A 152 15.48 21.64 5.89
N THR A 153 15.01 22.62 5.11
CA THR A 153 13.59 22.73 4.74
C THR A 153 13.37 22.15 3.36
N PHE A 154 12.49 21.14 3.27
CA PHE A 154 12.11 20.55 2.00
C PHE A 154 11.33 21.53 1.12
N CYS A 155 11.57 21.47 -0.19
CA CYS A 155 10.74 22.15 -1.16
C CYS A 155 9.29 21.64 -1.07
N THR A 156 8.33 22.55 -1.24
CA THR A 156 6.89 22.25 -1.10
C THR A 156 6.09 22.49 -2.37
N THR A 157 6.68 23.17 -3.37
CA THR A 157 6.03 23.44 -4.64
C THR A 157 6.32 22.30 -5.60
N LEU A 158 5.25 21.66 -6.08
CA LEU A 158 5.31 20.61 -7.07
C LEU A 158 5.83 21.17 -8.38
N THR A 159 6.86 20.53 -8.94
CA THR A 159 7.45 20.90 -10.24
C THR A 159 7.09 19.88 -11.31
N TYR A 160 7.17 18.59 -10.98
CA TYR A 160 6.79 17.51 -11.88
C TYR A 160 5.97 16.45 -11.16
N SER A 161 5.06 15.81 -11.89
CA SER A 161 4.24 14.72 -11.36
C SER A 161 3.91 13.68 -12.42
N GLY A 162 3.72 12.44 -11.99
CA GLY A 162 3.22 11.36 -12.83
C GLY A 162 2.38 10.39 -12.02
N SER A 163 1.25 9.98 -12.58
CA SER A 163 0.33 9.00 -12.01
C SER A 163 0.29 7.72 -12.86
N TYR A 164 0.02 6.59 -12.20
CA TYR A 164 -0.30 5.35 -12.89
C TYR A 164 -1.30 4.51 -12.06
N PRO A 165 -2.42 4.03 -12.63
CA PRO A 165 -2.91 4.33 -13.97
C PRO A 165 -3.12 5.85 -14.16
N PRO A 166 -2.95 6.36 -15.40
CA PRO A 166 -2.93 7.80 -15.68
C PRO A 166 -4.23 8.50 -15.27
#